data_AF-A0A1Y1ZUP2-F1
#
_entry.id   AF-A0A1Y1ZUP2-F1
#
_cell.length_a   1.000
_cell.length_b   1.000
_cell.length_c   1.000
_cell.angle_alpha   90.00
_cell.angle_beta   90.00
_cell.angle_gamma   90.00
#
_symmetry.space_group_name_H-M   'P 1'
#
loop_
_entity.id
_entity.type
_entity.pdbx_description
1 polymer ?
#
loop_
_entity_poly.entity_id
_entity_poly.type
_entity_poly.pdbx_seq_one_letter_code
_entity_poly.pdbx_strand_id
1 'polypeptide(L)'
;MGNEHELTLFGGDEPWKQADWTASDDRVRGGKSQSYLSPSSSGARFHGTLDIKTLGGAGFASQRTTSASTSWDLSAYDGIKIELGKWDRKRYTFILKDELLPQDPTNGRERATISYEYDFTPEIESCAEWNASFVWIPWKSLKPTYRGREKKDAPRFDNKTVKRISVMMRSFFGDQEGDFSLTLKSIKAVKIPHDEEKGLVSGSEKQDSVAQQGQDVRLPMTPDNFYVA
;
A
#
# COMPACT_ATOMS: atom_id res chain seq x y z
N MET A 1 8.59 23.26 -16.60
CA MET A 1 8.76 23.82 -15.24
C MET A 1 7.87 22.99 -14.35
N GLY A 2 8.44 22.08 -13.55
CA GLY A 2 7.65 21.19 -12.70
C GLY A 2 6.96 22.00 -11.59
N ASN A 3 5.73 21.63 -11.27
CA ASN A 3 5.01 22.18 -10.12
C ASN A 3 5.90 22.05 -8.87
N GLU A 4 6.20 23.15 -8.16
CA GLU A 4 7.06 23.14 -6.96
C GLU A 4 6.53 22.22 -5.83
N HIS A 5 5.33 21.68 -6.00
CA HIS A 5 4.64 20.83 -5.03
C HIS A 5 4.68 19.33 -5.36
N GLU A 6 5.12 18.92 -6.56
CA GLU A 6 5.15 17.51 -6.96
C GLU A 6 6.46 17.12 -7.67
N LEU A 7 7.01 15.96 -7.31
CA LEU A 7 8.10 15.31 -8.03
C LEU A 7 7.65 13.96 -8.55
N THR A 8 7.64 13.82 -9.88
CA THR A 8 7.37 12.54 -10.53
C THR A 8 8.58 11.61 -10.41
N LEU A 9 8.39 10.46 -9.75
CA LEU A 9 9.42 9.43 -9.60
C LEU A 9 9.34 8.40 -10.73
N PHE A 10 8.11 8.02 -11.11
CA PHE A 10 7.83 7.09 -12.21
C PHE A 10 6.51 7.44 -12.89
N GLY A 11 6.45 7.30 -14.21
CA GLY A 11 5.22 7.53 -14.97
C GLY A 11 4.87 9.00 -15.17
N GLY A 12 3.58 9.29 -15.32
CA GLY A 12 3.11 10.64 -15.62
C GLY A 12 3.53 11.06 -17.02
N ASP A 13 4.25 12.19 -17.11
CA ASP A 13 4.80 12.70 -18.37
C ASP A 13 6.04 11.91 -18.84
N GLU A 14 6.68 11.17 -17.94
CA GLU A 14 7.84 10.32 -18.26
C GLU A 14 7.40 8.86 -18.42
N PRO A 15 7.85 8.15 -19.48
CA PRO A 15 7.45 6.77 -19.70
C PRO A 15 8.04 5.85 -18.64
N TRP A 16 7.25 4.88 -18.21
CA TRP A 16 7.75 3.76 -17.40
C TRP A 16 8.77 2.95 -18.19
N LYS A 17 9.93 2.66 -17.57
CA LYS A 17 10.95 1.79 -18.14
C LYS A 17 10.94 0.45 -17.43
N GLN A 18 10.74 -0.63 -18.16
CA GLN A 18 10.72 -1.97 -17.57
C GLN A 18 12.05 -2.31 -16.89
N ALA A 19 13.18 -1.82 -17.42
CA ALA A 19 14.52 -2.06 -16.85
C ALA A 19 14.70 -1.45 -15.44
N ASP A 20 13.90 -0.45 -15.09
CA ASP A 20 13.97 0.18 -13.76
C ASP A 20 13.34 -0.69 -12.68
N TRP A 21 12.67 -1.78 -13.04
CA TRP A 21 11.95 -2.66 -12.13
C TRP A 21 12.36 -4.12 -12.30
N THR A 22 12.42 -4.84 -11.18
CA THR A 22 12.74 -6.26 -11.17
C THR A 22 11.91 -6.99 -10.14
N ALA A 23 11.58 -8.25 -10.45
CA ALA A 23 10.85 -9.13 -9.56
C ALA A 23 11.65 -9.43 -8.27
N SER A 24 10.91 -9.57 -7.17
CA SER A 24 11.37 -10.02 -5.86
C SER A 24 10.28 -10.89 -5.23
N ASP A 25 9.97 -12.01 -5.86
CA ASP A 25 8.87 -12.89 -5.43
C ASP A 25 9.34 -13.92 -4.39
N ASP A 26 8.40 -14.63 -3.77
CA ASP A 26 8.64 -15.68 -2.79
C ASP A 26 9.41 -16.92 -3.30
N ARG A 27 9.70 -16.99 -4.60
CA ARG A 27 10.54 -18.04 -5.23
C ARG A 27 11.91 -18.20 -4.57
N VAL A 28 12.46 -17.13 -4.00
CA VAL A 28 13.72 -17.19 -3.22
C VAL A 28 13.61 -18.04 -1.94
N ARG A 29 12.39 -18.35 -1.51
CA ARG A 29 12.05 -19.21 -0.37
C ARG A 29 11.35 -20.51 -0.82
N GLY A 30 11.38 -20.83 -2.12
CA GLY A 30 10.70 -22.01 -2.68
C GLY A 30 9.21 -21.81 -2.97
N GLY A 31 8.69 -20.58 -2.90
CA GLY A 31 7.33 -20.28 -3.33
C GLY A 31 7.15 -20.31 -4.85
N LYS A 32 5.89 -20.19 -5.29
CA LYS A 32 5.51 -20.23 -6.71
C LYS A 32 4.81 -18.96 -7.18
N SER A 33 4.80 -17.91 -6.37
CA SER A 33 4.24 -16.63 -6.80
C SER A 33 5.13 -15.99 -7.85
N GLN A 34 4.52 -15.25 -8.76
CA GLN A 34 5.23 -14.57 -9.83
C GLN A 34 4.60 -13.22 -10.12
N SER A 35 5.43 -12.20 -10.29
CA SER A 35 4.99 -10.86 -10.67
C SER A 35 5.73 -10.34 -11.89
N TYR A 36 5.12 -9.35 -12.52
CA TYR A 36 5.62 -8.63 -13.66
C TYR A 36 5.23 -7.15 -13.53
N LEU A 37 6.06 -6.27 -14.10
CA LEU A 37 5.72 -4.88 -14.34
C LEU A 37 5.83 -4.62 -15.85
N SER A 38 4.70 -4.33 -16.49
CA SER A 38 4.60 -4.13 -17.94
C SER A 38 4.22 -2.68 -18.24
N PRO A 39 5.17 -1.84 -18.70
CA PRO A 39 4.88 -0.49 -19.15
C PRO A 39 3.88 -0.45 -20.31
N SER A 40 3.11 0.63 -20.39
CA SER A 40 2.22 0.99 -21.48
C SER A 40 2.21 2.51 -21.67
N SER A 41 1.49 3.00 -22.68
CA SER A 41 1.31 4.45 -22.91
C SER A 41 0.51 5.16 -21.81
N SER A 42 -0.19 4.42 -20.93
CA SER A 42 -1.06 4.97 -19.89
C SER A 42 -0.58 4.67 -18.46
N GLY A 43 0.63 4.13 -18.30
CA GLY A 43 1.21 3.78 -17.00
C GLY A 43 2.03 2.49 -17.06
N ALA A 44 2.11 1.78 -15.95
CA ALA A 44 2.63 0.42 -15.89
C ALA A 44 1.65 -0.51 -15.19
N ARG A 45 1.45 -1.70 -15.75
CA ARG A 45 0.66 -2.76 -15.15
C ARG A 45 1.55 -3.61 -14.24
N PHE A 46 1.27 -3.62 -12.95
CA PHE A 46 1.78 -4.60 -12.00
C PHE A 46 0.81 -5.79 -11.96
N HIS A 47 1.25 -6.98 -12.36
CA HIS A 47 0.37 -8.16 -12.49
C HIS A 47 1.12 -9.47 -12.29
N GLY A 48 0.37 -10.56 -12.12
CA GLY A 48 0.90 -11.90 -12.00
C GLY A 48 -0.04 -12.82 -11.24
N THR A 49 0.52 -13.86 -10.62
CA THR A 49 -0.24 -14.85 -9.84
C THR A 49 0.38 -15.00 -8.46
N LEU A 50 -0.45 -14.90 -7.43
CA LEU A 50 -0.09 -15.15 -6.04
C LEU A 50 -0.47 -16.59 -5.67
N ASP A 51 0.53 -17.44 -5.44
CA ASP A 51 0.33 -18.79 -4.91
C ASP A 51 0.57 -18.81 -3.41
N ILE A 52 -0.46 -19.19 -2.65
CA ILE A 52 -0.37 -19.29 -1.19
C ILE A 52 -0.23 -20.72 -0.72
N LYS A 53 -0.44 -21.70 -1.60
CA LYS A 53 -0.51 -23.12 -1.23
C LYS A 53 0.88 -23.69 -0.98
N THR A 54 1.86 -23.32 -1.80
CA THR A 54 3.22 -23.86 -1.70
C THR A 54 3.89 -23.55 -0.36
N LEU A 55 3.59 -22.39 0.25
CA LEU A 55 4.15 -21.97 1.53
C LEU A 55 3.12 -21.98 2.67
N GLY A 56 2.07 -22.80 2.57
CA GLY A 56 1.12 -23.04 3.66
C GLY A 56 0.31 -21.82 4.11
N GLY A 57 -0.25 -21.08 3.16
CA GLY A 57 -1.03 -19.86 3.38
C GLY A 57 -0.19 -18.57 3.30
N ALA A 58 1.14 -18.67 3.31
CA ALA A 58 2.03 -17.56 3.02
C ALA A 58 2.29 -17.44 1.51
N GLY A 59 2.56 -16.24 1.04
CA GLY A 59 2.98 -15.99 -0.34
C GLY A 59 3.12 -14.51 -0.62
N PHE A 60 4.02 -14.14 -1.53
CA PHE A 60 4.12 -12.78 -2.04
C PHE A 60 4.74 -12.72 -3.43
N ALA A 61 4.23 -11.80 -4.23
CA ALA A 61 4.74 -11.43 -5.55
C ALA A 61 5.01 -9.92 -5.54
N SER A 62 6.22 -9.48 -5.91
CA SER A 62 6.56 -8.06 -5.81
C SER A 62 7.52 -7.58 -6.88
N GLN A 63 7.40 -6.32 -7.25
CA GLN A 63 8.31 -5.60 -8.14
C GLN A 63 8.95 -4.46 -7.35
N ARG A 64 10.26 -4.29 -7.51
CA ARG A 64 11.04 -3.23 -6.85
C ARG A 64 11.95 -2.54 -7.85
N THR A 65 12.37 -1.32 -7.53
CA THR A 65 13.35 -0.61 -8.36
C THR A 65 14.68 -1.37 -8.43
N THR A 66 15.27 -1.46 -9.62
CA THR A 66 16.50 -2.25 -9.89
C THR A 66 17.74 -1.61 -9.28
N SER A 67 17.84 -0.28 -9.31
CA SER A 67 19.02 0.45 -8.85
C SER A 67 19.27 0.25 -7.36
N ALA A 68 20.54 0.03 -7.01
CA ALA A 68 21.04 0.03 -5.63
C ALA A 68 21.86 1.28 -5.30
N SER A 69 22.21 2.10 -6.30
CA SER A 69 22.99 3.33 -6.16
C SER A 69 22.13 4.59 -6.16
N THR A 70 20.93 4.52 -6.73
CA THR A 70 20.00 5.65 -6.74
C THR A 70 19.54 5.97 -5.31
N SER A 71 19.54 7.26 -5.00
CA SER A 71 19.00 7.80 -3.76
C SER A 71 18.08 8.96 -4.12
N TRP A 72 16.88 8.97 -3.56
CA TRP A 72 15.96 10.10 -3.69
C TRP A 72 15.94 10.86 -2.36
N ASP A 73 16.24 12.15 -2.41
CA ASP A 73 15.95 13.08 -1.33
C ASP A 73 14.54 13.63 -1.53
N LEU A 74 13.62 13.15 -0.70
CA LEU A 74 12.20 13.52 -0.72
C LEU A 74 11.82 14.36 0.50
N SER A 75 12.79 14.98 1.18
CA SER A 75 12.55 15.73 2.42
C SER A 75 11.69 16.99 2.24
N ALA A 76 11.54 17.48 1.01
CA ALA A 76 10.68 18.61 0.67
C ALA A 76 9.18 18.24 0.55
N TYR A 77 8.83 16.95 0.58
CA TYR A 77 7.48 16.44 0.34
C TYR A 77 6.89 15.83 1.62
N ASP A 78 5.57 15.64 1.66
CA ASP A 78 4.84 15.12 2.83
C ASP A 78 4.44 13.64 2.71
N GLY A 79 4.57 13.09 1.50
CA GLY A 79 4.19 11.70 1.23
C GLY A 79 4.30 11.32 -0.24
N ILE A 80 3.80 10.13 -0.54
CA ILE A 80 3.68 9.58 -1.90
C ILE A 80 2.23 9.63 -2.34
N LYS A 81 2.02 10.11 -3.57
CA LYS A 81 0.76 9.96 -4.31
C LYS A 81 0.96 8.93 -5.42
N ILE A 82 0.13 7.89 -5.42
CA ILE A 82 0.10 6.88 -6.47
C ILE A 82 -1.18 7.09 -7.27
N GLU A 83 -1.05 7.49 -8.53
CA GLU A 83 -2.19 7.60 -9.43
C GLU A 83 -2.47 6.23 -10.04
N LEU A 84 -3.73 5.80 -10.00
CA LEU A 84 -4.15 4.47 -10.41
C LEU A 84 -4.96 4.49 -11.70
N GLY A 85 -4.86 3.39 -12.45
CA GLY A 85 -5.71 3.06 -13.59
C GLY A 85 -6.65 1.91 -13.25
N LYS A 86 -6.70 0.88 -14.10
CA LYS A 86 -7.51 -0.33 -13.85
C LYS A 86 -6.93 -1.12 -12.67
N TRP A 87 -7.80 -1.68 -11.84
CA TRP A 87 -7.46 -2.49 -10.67
C TRP A 87 -8.50 -3.60 -10.46
N ASP A 88 -8.22 -4.53 -9.55
CA ASP A 88 -8.85 -5.85 -9.45
C ASP A 88 -9.42 -6.18 -8.06
N ARG A 89 -9.63 -5.17 -7.22
CA ARG A 89 -10.13 -5.29 -5.84
C ARG A 89 -9.28 -6.10 -4.89
N LYS A 90 -8.03 -6.40 -5.25
CA LYS A 90 -7.05 -6.97 -4.32
C LYS A 90 -6.44 -5.88 -3.44
N ARG A 91 -5.89 -6.31 -2.30
CA ARG A 91 -5.12 -5.47 -1.41
C ARG A 91 -3.64 -5.54 -1.79
N TYR A 92 -3.00 -4.40 -1.83
CA TYR A 92 -1.61 -4.23 -2.22
C TYR A 92 -0.82 -3.60 -1.08
N THR A 93 0.51 -3.73 -1.15
CA THR A 93 1.44 -3.08 -0.23
C THR A 93 2.41 -2.23 -1.04
N PHE A 94 2.52 -0.96 -0.70
CA PHE A 94 3.60 -0.09 -1.15
C PHE A 94 4.73 -0.13 -0.12
N ILE A 95 5.98 -0.24 -0.58
CA ILE A 95 7.13 -0.43 0.29
C ILE A 95 8.23 0.56 -0.06
N LEU A 96 8.73 1.24 0.96
CA LEU A 96 9.94 2.06 0.88
C LEU A 96 11.06 1.44 1.72
N LYS A 97 12.30 1.65 1.28
CA LYS A 97 13.50 1.48 2.11
C LYS A 97 14.34 2.73 2.02
N ASP A 98 14.83 3.20 3.16
CA ASP A 98 15.79 4.30 3.31
C ASP A 98 17.24 3.80 3.45
N GLU A 99 17.42 2.47 3.58
CA GLU A 99 18.72 1.82 3.67
C GLU A 99 18.79 0.55 2.82
N LEU A 100 19.92 0.37 2.14
CA LEU A 100 20.34 -0.89 1.54
C LEU A 100 21.72 -1.25 2.08
N LEU A 101 21.85 -2.47 2.58
CA LEU A 101 23.14 -3.02 2.95
C LEU A 101 23.87 -3.54 1.69
N PRO A 102 25.22 -3.57 1.69
CA PRO A 102 25.99 -4.28 0.67
C PRO A 102 25.44 -5.70 0.46
N GLN A 103 25.50 -6.20 -0.77
CA GLN A 103 25.09 -7.58 -1.06
C GLN A 103 25.87 -8.56 -0.19
N ASP A 104 25.22 -9.69 0.11
CA ASP A 104 25.85 -10.79 0.81
C ASP A 104 27.08 -11.26 0.01
N PRO A 105 28.29 -11.22 0.59
CA PRO A 105 29.52 -11.55 -0.13
C PRO A 105 29.61 -13.03 -0.51
N THR A 106 28.81 -13.91 0.10
CA THR A 106 28.83 -15.35 -0.13
C THR A 106 27.92 -15.80 -1.25
N ASN A 107 26.77 -15.14 -1.42
CA ASN A 107 25.72 -15.58 -2.34
C ASN A 107 25.17 -14.46 -3.24
N GLY A 108 25.69 -13.23 -3.11
CA GLY A 108 25.30 -12.07 -3.91
C GLY A 108 23.89 -11.54 -3.64
N ARG A 109 23.16 -12.10 -2.66
CA ARG A 109 21.78 -11.70 -2.39
C ARG A 109 21.71 -10.37 -1.66
N GLU A 110 20.65 -9.63 -1.94
CA GLU A 110 20.31 -8.43 -1.17
C GLU A 110 20.02 -8.84 0.29
N ARG A 111 20.67 -8.16 1.24
CA ARG A 111 20.45 -8.40 2.66
C ARG A 111 19.18 -7.70 3.13
N ALA A 112 18.54 -8.26 4.16
CA ALA A 112 17.33 -7.69 4.72
C ALA A 112 17.63 -6.46 5.58
N THR A 113 16.92 -5.37 5.31
CA THR A 113 16.84 -4.14 6.10
C THR A 113 15.40 -3.93 6.58
N ILE A 114 15.14 -2.83 7.28
CA ILE A 114 13.78 -2.41 7.60
C ILE A 114 13.06 -2.02 6.30
N SER A 115 11.82 -2.47 6.16
CA SER A 115 10.88 -2.05 5.13
C SER A 115 9.83 -1.15 5.76
N TYR A 116 9.50 -0.04 5.12
CA TYR A 116 8.43 0.85 5.54
C TYR A 116 7.24 0.62 4.62
N GLU A 117 6.21 -0.02 5.17
CA GLU A 117 5.09 -0.57 4.40
C GLU A 117 3.81 0.24 4.59
N TYR A 118 3.04 0.38 3.52
CA TYR A 118 1.67 0.88 3.55
C TYR A 118 0.78 -0.07 2.77
N ASP A 119 -0.18 -0.68 3.46
CA ASP A 119 -1.19 -1.53 2.84
C ASP A 119 -2.37 -0.69 2.37
N PHE A 120 -2.86 -0.95 1.16
CA PHE A 120 -4.01 -0.26 0.60
C PHE A 120 -4.85 -1.20 -0.27
N THR A 121 -6.15 -0.97 -0.29
CA THR A 121 -7.05 -1.52 -1.29
C THR A 121 -7.58 -0.32 -2.07
N PRO A 122 -7.36 -0.21 -3.39
CA PRO A 122 -7.95 0.89 -4.14
C PRO A 122 -9.45 0.95 -3.89
N GLU A 123 -9.98 2.10 -3.52
CA GLU A 123 -11.42 2.23 -3.24
C GLU A 123 -12.17 2.65 -4.51
N ILE A 124 -13.43 2.23 -4.63
CA ILE A 124 -14.36 2.76 -5.63
C ILE A 124 -14.94 4.06 -5.06
N GLU A 125 -14.11 5.05 -4.75
CA GLU A 125 -14.63 6.37 -4.42
C GLU A 125 -14.41 7.29 -5.62
N SER A 126 -15.51 7.56 -6.32
CA SER A 126 -15.62 8.65 -7.27
C SER A 126 -15.56 9.97 -6.49
N CYS A 127 -14.36 10.44 -6.17
CA CYS A 127 -14.21 11.85 -5.84
C CYS A 127 -14.54 12.63 -7.12
N ALA A 128 -15.76 13.19 -7.17
CA ALA A 128 -16.30 13.93 -8.31
C ALA A 128 -15.40 15.10 -8.77
N GLU A 129 -14.46 15.52 -7.92
CA GLU A 129 -13.52 16.60 -8.19
C GLU A 129 -12.23 16.17 -8.92
N TRP A 130 -11.85 14.87 -8.92
CA TRP A 130 -10.52 14.45 -9.39
C TRP A 130 -10.50 13.51 -10.61
N ASN A 131 -11.62 12.91 -11.03
CA ASN A 131 -11.70 11.99 -12.18
C ASN A 131 -10.60 10.88 -12.26
N ALA A 132 -9.87 10.67 -11.16
CA ALA A 132 -8.69 9.82 -11.09
C ALA A 132 -8.63 9.19 -9.69
N SER A 133 -8.63 7.85 -9.64
CA SER A 133 -8.37 7.11 -8.41
C SER A 133 -6.90 7.27 -8.05
N PHE A 134 -6.59 7.76 -6.85
CA PHE A 134 -5.23 7.82 -6.32
C PHE A 134 -5.18 7.27 -4.90
N VAL A 135 -3.98 6.89 -4.47
CA VAL A 135 -3.67 6.52 -3.09
C VAL A 135 -2.70 7.54 -2.53
N TRP A 136 -3.08 8.16 -1.41
CA TRP A 136 -2.20 9.06 -0.65
C TRP A 136 -1.53 8.31 0.50
N ILE A 137 -0.21 8.43 0.59
CA ILE A 137 0.61 7.74 1.58
C ILE A 137 1.47 8.79 2.30
N PRO A 138 0.99 9.39 3.40
CA PRO A 138 1.79 10.31 4.19
C PRO A 138 2.94 9.56 4.87
N TRP A 139 4.09 10.20 5.08
CA TRP A 139 5.24 9.53 5.72
C TRP A 139 4.91 8.90 7.08
N LYS A 140 4.01 9.53 7.83
CA LYS A 140 3.58 9.09 9.17
C LYS A 140 2.72 7.81 9.15
N SER A 141 2.13 7.41 8.01
CA SER A 141 1.33 6.18 7.93
C SER A 141 2.15 4.93 7.60
N LEU A 142 3.43 5.09 7.27
CA LEU A 142 4.32 3.99 6.97
C LEU A 142 4.62 3.16 8.22
N LYS A 143 4.41 1.85 8.13
CA LYS A 143 4.66 0.90 9.22
C LYS A 143 6.01 0.21 9.01
N PRO A 144 6.96 0.35 9.94
CA PRO A 144 8.24 -0.35 9.84
C PRO A 144 8.06 -1.85 10.08
N THR A 145 8.65 -2.66 9.19
CA THR A 145 8.66 -4.12 9.28
C THR A 145 10.07 -4.67 9.07
N TYR A 146 10.35 -5.83 9.64
CA TYR A 146 11.53 -6.63 9.33
C TYR A 146 11.09 -8.04 8.97
N ARG A 147 11.33 -8.44 7.71
CA ARG A 147 10.91 -9.73 7.17
C ARG A 147 9.41 -10.01 7.41
N GLY A 148 8.57 -9.00 7.15
CA GLY A 148 7.11 -9.10 7.25
C GLY A 148 6.53 -9.06 8.68
N ARG A 149 7.37 -8.77 9.69
CA ARG A 149 6.93 -8.56 11.08
C ARG A 149 7.11 -7.10 11.46
N GLU A 150 6.08 -6.50 12.04
CA GLU A 150 6.12 -5.12 12.51
C GLU A 150 7.24 -4.90 13.54
N LYS A 151 7.90 -3.74 13.46
CA LYS A 151 8.99 -3.32 14.34
C LYS A 151 8.68 -1.96 14.94
N LYS A 152 7.87 -1.94 15.99
CA LYS A 152 7.40 -0.72 16.65
C LYS A 152 8.52 0.20 17.15
N ASP A 153 9.65 -0.39 17.53
CA ASP A 153 10.83 0.34 18.02
C ASP A 153 11.82 0.71 16.91
N ALA A 154 11.47 0.52 15.63
CA ALA A 154 12.32 0.94 14.52
C ALA A 154 12.39 2.47 14.43
N PRO A 155 13.50 3.02 13.89
CA PRO A 155 13.56 4.43 13.53
C PRO A 155 12.39 4.85 12.63
N ARG A 156 12.08 6.15 12.62
CA ARG A 156 11.17 6.72 11.62
C ARG A 156 11.83 6.66 10.25
N PHE A 157 11.01 6.51 9.21
CA PHE A 157 11.46 6.52 7.83
C PHE A 157 12.26 7.80 7.51
N ASP A 158 13.50 7.63 7.03
CA ASP A 158 14.31 8.76 6.55
C ASP A 158 14.00 9.05 5.07
N ASN A 159 13.17 10.07 4.86
CA ASN A 159 12.78 10.49 3.51
C ASN A 159 13.89 11.24 2.75
N LYS A 160 15.06 11.51 3.35
CA LYS A 160 16.22 12.10 2.64
C LYS A 160 17.02 11.07 1.86
N THR A 161 16.92 9.81 2.24
CA THR A 161 17.79 8.75 1.71
C THR A 161 16.98 7.58 1.16
N VAL A 162 15.85 7.83 0.50
CA VAL A 162 15.05 6.74 -0.09
C VAL A 162 15.92 5.97 -1.10
N LYS A 163 16.07 4.67 -0.89
CA LYS A 163 16.92 3.76 -1.71
C LYS A 163 16.13 2.74 -2.51
N ARG A 164 14.91 2.41 -2.09
CA ARG A 164 14.09 1.40 -2.76
C ARG A 164 12.63 1.76 -2.72
N ILE A 165 11.98 1.56 -3.85
CA ILE A 165 10.53 1.63 -3.98
C ILE A 165 10.05 0.28 -4.49
N SER A 166 9.00 -0.27 -3.87
CA SER A 166 8.41 -1.56 -4.29
C SER A 166 6.89 -1.53 -4.23
N VAL A 167 6.27 -2.34 -5.09
CA VAL A 167 4.84 -2.67 -5.05
C VAL A 167 4.71 -4.18 -4.89
N MET A 168 3.81 -4.61 -4.01
CA MET A 168 3.68 -6.01 -3.63
C MET A 168 2.22 -6.44 -3.54
N MET A 169 1.97 -7.67 -3.99
CA MET A 169 0.80 -8.46 -3.70
C MET A 169 1.22 -9.56 -2.71
N ARG A 170 0.53 -9.69 -1.57
CA ARG A 170 0.84 -10.71 -0.54
C ARG A 170 -0.41 -11.41 -0.05
N SER A 171 -0.27 -12.60 0.52
CA SER A 171 -1.43 -13.39 0.94
C SER A 171 -2.20 -12.85 2.13
N PHE A 172 -1.58 -11.99 2.92
CA PHE A 172 -2.05 -11.62 4.26
C PHE A 172 -2.44 -12.84 5.11
N PHE A 173 -1.64 -13.91 5.00
CA PHE A 173 -1.83 -15.18 5.71
C PHE A 173 -3.13 -15.93 5.36
N GLY A 174 -3.58 -15.80 4.11
CA GLY A 174 -4.67 -16.61 3.55
C GLY A 174 -5.86 -15.79 3.07
N ASP A 175 -5.88 -14.49 3.33
CA ASP A 175 -6.99 -13.61 2.95
C ASP A 175 -7.13 -13.45 1.43
N GLN A 176 -6.04 -13.61 0.67
CA GLN A 176 -6.08 -13.50 -0.79
C GLN A 176 -5.05 -14.38 -1.51
N GLU A 177 -5.45 -14.89 -2.68
CA GLU A 177 -4.62 -15.62 -3.64
C GLU A 177 -5.09 -15.36 -5.08
N GLY A 178 -4.41 -15.99 -6.04
CA GLY A 178 -4.79 -16.02 -7.44
C GLY A 178 -4.18 -14.89 -8.27
N ASP A 179 -4.75 -14.69 -9.46
CA ASP A 179 -4.29 -13.66 -10.38
C ASP A 179 -4.57 -12.26 -9.84
N PHE A 180 -3.63 -11.36 -10.07
CA PHE A 180 -3.75 -9.96 -9.69
C PHE A 180 -3.29 -9.02 -10.80
N SER A 181 -3.82 -7.79 -10.80
CA SER A 181 -3.57 -6.78 -11.81
C SER A 181 -3.93 -5.37 -11.32
N LEU A 182 -2.91 -4.53 -11.15
CA LEU A 182 -3.01 -3.12 -10.78
C LEU A 182 -2.27 -2.25 -11.81
N THR A 183 -2.93 -1.21 -12.31
CA THR A 183 -2.31 -0.22 -13.20
C THR A 183 -1.86 0.98 -12.38
N LEU A 184 -0.56 1.26 -12.40
CA LEU A 184 0.08 2.43 -11.81
C LEU A 184 0.30 3.47 -12.91
N LYS A 185 -0.44 4.58 -12.90
CA LYS A 185 -0.24 5.67 -13.87
C LYS A 185 1.04 6.43 -13.55
N SER A 186 1.19 6.84 -12.29
CA SER A 186 2.39 7.50 -11.80
C SER A 186 2.62 7.24 -10.30
N ILE A 187 3.88 7.35 -9.89
CA ILE A 187 4.29 7.48 -8.49
C ILE A 187 4.97 8.83 -8.34
N LYS A 188 4.42 9.68 -7.47
CA LYS A 188 4.92 11.04 -7.22
C LYS A 188 5.17 11.27 -5.73
N ALA A 189 6.19 12.04 -5.41
CA ALA A 189 6.30 12.67 -4.09
C ALA A 189 5.54 14.00 -4.14
N VAL A 190 4.71 14.29 -3.14
CA VAL A 190 3.84 15.46 -3.14
C VAL A 190 3.94 16.20 -1.81
N LYS A 191 4.00 17.53 -1.88
CA LYS A 191 3.90 18.45 -0.75
C LYS A 191 2.47 18.96 -0.67
N ILE A 192 1.79 18.73 0.45
CA ILE A 192 0.43 19.21 0.65
C ILE A 192 0.50 20.69 1.10
N PRO A 193 -0.25 21.61 0.47
CA PRO A 193 -0.41 22.97 0.98
C PRO A 193 -1.07 22.95 2.37
N HIS A 194 -0.54 23.74 3.30
CA HIS A 194 -0.89 23.73 4.74
C HIS A 194 -2.39 23.99 5.06
N ASP A 195 -3.23 24.34 4.08
CA ASP A 195 -4.68 24.58 4.24
C ASP A 195 -5.56 23.33 3.97
N GLU A 196 -5.03 22.25 3.39
CA GLU A 196 -5.82 21.06 2.98
C GLU A 196 -5.70 19.84 3.93
N GLU A 197 -4.96 19.97 5.04
CA GLU A 197 -4.67 18.87 5.99
C GLU A 197 -5.96 18.26 6.59
N LYS A 198 -7.09 18.98 6.55
CA LYS A 198 -8.39 18.52 7.08
C LYS A 198 -9.19 17.60 6.16
N GLY A 199 -8.90 17.57 4.84
CA GLY A 199 -9.68 16.79 3.87
C GLY A 199 -9.19 15.36 3.66
N LEU A 200 -7.89 15.11 3.79
CA LEU A 200 -7.30 13.79 3.51
C LEU A 200 -7.26 12.84 4.73
N VAL A 201 -7.33 13.36 5.95
CA VAL A 201 -7.24 12.56 7.19
C VAL A 201 -8.59 11.97 7.60
N SER A 202 -9.71 12.55 7.17
CA SER A 202 -11.06 12.15 7.62
C SER A 202 -11.60 10.85 7.00
N GLY A 203 -10.89 10.22 6.06
CA GLY A 203 -11.32 8.98 5.41
C GLY A 203 -11.10 7.70 6.24
N SER A 204 -10.36 7.75 7.34
CA SER A 204 -9.89 6.54 8.03
C SER A 204 -10.13 6.49 9.55
N GLU A 205 -11.10 7.23 10.07
CA GLU A 205 -11.57 7.07 11.45
C GLU A 205 -13.07 6.79 11.47
N LYS A 206 -13.46 5.52 11.30
CA LYS A 206 -14.76 5.06 11.80
C LYS A 206 -14.60 4.65 13.25
N GLN A 207 -15.23 5.47 14.08
CA GLN A 207 -15.44 5.38 15.51
C GLN A 207 -16.10 4.03 15.88
N ASP A 208 -15.42 3.23 16.71
CA ASP A 208 -16.03 2.11 17.41
C ASP A 208 -17.05 2.66 18.43
N SER A 209 -18.34 2.55 18.12
CA SER A 209 -19.39 2.83 19.10
C SER A 209 -19.61 1.62 19.99
N VAL A 210 -19.12 1.75 21.23
CA VAL A 210 -19.35 0.87 22.38
C VAL A 210 -20.85 0.70 22.64
N ALA A 211 -21.34 -0.54 22.61
CA ALA A 211 -22.65 -0.89 23.15
C ALA A 211 -22.54 -1.07 24.68
N GLN A 212 -23.14 -0.15 25.45
CA GLN A 212 -23.41 -0.35 26.88
C GLN A 212 -24.87 -0.77 27.10
N GLN A 213 -25.03 -1.75 27.98
CA GLN A 213 -26.28 -2.38 28.42
C GLN A 213 -27.08 -1.51 29.39
N GLY A 214 -28.42 -1.64 29.31
CA GLY A 214 -29.28 -1.90 30.46
C GLY A 214 -29.91 -0.72 31.22
N GLN A 215 -31.26 -0.67 31.21
CA GLN A 215 -32.19 -0.42 32.34
C GLN A 215 -33.59 -0.15 31.72
N ASP A 216 -34.51 -1.11 31.73
CA ASP A 216 -35.44 -1.45 32.83
C ASP A 216 -36.37 -0.28 33.19
N VAL A 217 -37.55 -0.24 32.56
CA VAL A 217 -38.72 0.49 33.07
C VAL A 217 -39.96 -0.38 32.87
N ARG A 218 -40.35 -1.05 33.96
CA ARG A 218 -41.69 -1.60 34.17
C ARG A 218 -42.71 -0.46 34.24
N LEU A 219 -43.85 -0.62 33.59
CA LEU A 219 -45.10 0.07 33.90
C LEU A 219 -46.27 -0.93 33.94
N PRO A 220 -47.33 -0.64 34.72
CA PRO A 220 -48.06 -1.65 35.49
C PRO A 220 -49.32 -2.22 34.79
N MET A 221 -49.83 -3.29 35.41
CA MET A 221 -50.96 -4.13 35.02
C MET A 221 -52.34 -3.44 35.09
N THR A 222 -53.14 -3.64 34.01
CA THR A 222 -54.58 -4.05 33.89
C THR A 222 -55.69 -3.32 34.67
N PRO A 223 -56.96 -3.24 34.18
CA PRO A 223 -57.89 -4.39 34.12
C PRO A 223 -58.83 -4.50 32.88
N ASP A 224 -59.18 -5.77 32.58
CA ASP A 224 -60.48 -6.33 32.15
C ASP A 224 -61.31 -5.71 31.01
N ASN A 225 -61.58 -6.48 29.94
CA ASN A 225 -62.85 -7.24 29.74
C ASN A 225 -63.12 -7.69 28.27
N PHE A 226 -63.55 -8.95 28.17
CA PHE A 226 -64.44 -9.63 27.19
C PHE A 226 -64.51 -9.20 25.71
N TYR A 227 -64.31 -10.14 24.77
CA TYR A 227 -65.37 -11.02 24.25
C TYR A 227 -64.82 -12.14 23.37
N VAL A 228 -65.46 -13.30 23.49
CA VAL A 228 -65.30 -14.51 22.68
C VAL A 228 -66.25 -14.44 21.48
N ALA A 229 -65.76 -14.78 20.30
CA ALA A 229 -66.49 -15.50 19.24
C ALA A 229 -65.46 -16.17 18.33
#